data_AF-A0A528BE52-F1
#
_entry.id   AF-A0A528BE52-F1
#
_cell.length_a   1.000
_cell.length_b   1.000
_cell.length_c   1.000
_cell.angle_alpha   90.00
_cell.angle_beta   90.00
_cell.angle_gamma   90.00
#
_symmetry.space_group_name_H-M   'P 1'
#
loop_
_entity.id
_entity.type
_entity.pdbx_description
1 polymer ?
#
loop_
_entity_poly.entity_id
_entity_poly.type
_entity_poly.pdbx_seq_one_letter_code
_entity_poly.pdbx_strand_id
1 'polypeptide(L)'
;MHTVMPERDARPNASGALLTGRNVDAVIKGEALGRIGNLEVRLARNEAEIAAAQEVRYRVFYDELGARKNLFQVQDRRDADHFDPLCDHLLVFD
;
A
#
# COMPACT_ATOMS: atom_id res chain seq x y z
N MET A 1 -5.23 11.48 35.65
CA MET A 1 -3.93 10.77 35.65
C MET A 1 -3.33 10.95 34.26
N HIS A 2 -2.40 11.90 34.11
CA HIS A 2 -1.68 12.21 32.87
C HIS A 2 -0.44 11.31 32.78
N THR A 3 -0.26 10.58 31.69
CA THR A 3 1.01 9.95 31.34
C THR A 3 1.60 10.66 30.13
N VAL A 4 2.64 11.44 30.39
CA VAL A 4 3.50 12.11 29.40
C VAL A 4 4.34 11.04 28.70
N MET A 5 4.29 11.00 27.38
CA MET A 5 5.22 10.23 26.54
C MET A 5 6.51 11.03 26.37
N PRO A 6 7.71 10.42 26.49
CA PRO A 6 8.98 11.13 26.35
C PRO A 6 9.24 11.48 24.88
N GLU A 7 9.78 12.68 24.67
CA GLU A 7 10.19 13.21 23.37
C GLU A 7 11.20 12.27 22.70
N ARG A 8 10.92 11.90 21.44
CA ARG A 8 11.86 11.15 20.60
C ARG A 8 12.81 12.14 19.94
N ASP A 9 14.08 12.09 20.32
CA ASP A 9 15.17 12.78 19.64
C ASP A 9 15.17 12.45 18.14
N ALA A 10 14.95 13.49 17.33
CA ALA A 10 15.03 13.44 15.89
C ALA A 10 16.50 13.26 15.46
N ARG A 11 16.93 12.00 15.31
CA ARG A 11 18.16 11.69 14.58
C ARG A 11 17.93 12.01 13.10
N PRO A 12 18.81 12.76 12.42
CA PRO A 12 18.65 13.04 11.00
C PRO A 12 18.91 11.74 10.23
N ASN A 13 17.87 11.13 9.67
CA ASN A 13 18.07 10.04 8.73
C ASN A 13 18.57 10.64 7.41
N ALA A 14 19.83 10.36 7.11
CA ALA A 14 20.45 10.63 5.83
C ALA A 14 19.76 9.81 4.73
N SER A 15 18.64 10.31 4.20
CA SER A 15 18.04 9.89 2.93
C SER A 15 17.20 11.00 2.30
N GLY A 16 17.46 12.26 2.64
CA GLY A 16 16.93 13.44 1.94
C GLY A 16 17.64 13.71 0.60
N ALA A 17 18.14 12.68 -0.08
CA ALA A 17 18.86 12.82 -1.34
C ALA A 17 17.89 12.71 -2.53
N LEU A 18 17.54 13.87 -3.08
CA LEU A 18 17.11 14.10 -4.46
C LEU A 18 15.93 13.25 -4.97
N LEU A 19 14.70 13.64 -4.63
CA LEU A 19 13.58 13.54 -5.57
C LEU A 19 13.49 14.84 -6.40
N THR A 20 14.60 15.25 -7.02
CA THR A 20 14.63 16.45 -7.87
C THR A 20 14.01 16.11 -9.23
N GLY A 21 12.69 16.27 -9.32
CA GLY A 21 11.93 16.63 -10.53
C GLY A 21 11.92 15.70 -11.75
N ARG A 22 12.68 14.59 -11.77
CA ARG A 22 12.85 13.75 -12.97
C ARG A 22 11.99 12.49 -13.05
N ASN A 23 11.11 12.19 -12.11
CA ASN A 23 10.51 10.84 -12.10
C ASN A 23 9.04 10.74 -11.63
N VAL A 24 8.27 11.82 -11.49
CA VAL A 24 6.85 11.68 -11.08
C VAL A 24 6.04 10.93 -12.14
N ASP A 25 6.23 11.25 -13.42
CA ASP A 25 5.54 10.55 -14.52
C ASP A 25 5.92 9.06 -14.61
N ALA A 26 7.17 8.74 -14.32
CA ALA A 26 7.69 7.38 -14.32
C ALA A 26 7.13 6.57 -13.16
N VAL A 27 7.06 7.18 -11.97
CA VAL A 27 6.37 6.63 -10.81
C VAL A 27 4.89 6.34 -11.11
N ILE A 28 4.17 7.28 -11.73
CA ILE A 28 2.76 7.08 -12.12
C ILE A 28 2.63 6.01 -13.22
N LYS A 29 3.62 5.87 -14.10
CA LYS A 29 3.68 4.79 -15.12
C LYS A 29 4.04 3.41 -14.52
N GLY A 30 4.26 3.32 -13.21
CA GLY A 30 4.55 2.09 -12.50
C GLY A 30 6.00 1.65 -12.63
N GLU A 31 6.94 2.58 -12.71
CA GLU A 31 8.35 2.25 -12.46
C GLU A 31 8.55 1.79 -11.00
N ALA A 32 9.55 0.93 -10.81
CA ALA A 32 9.89 0.41 -9.49
C ALA A 32 10.35 1.54 -8.55
N LEU A 33 9.67 1.67 -7.42
CA LEU A 33 10.01 2.60 -6.35
C LEU A 33 11.16 2.09 -5.48
N GLY A 34 11.36 0.78 -5.40
CA GLY A 34 12.39 0.17 -4.59
C GLY A 34 12.40 -1.35 -4.70
N ARG A 35 13.48 -1.97 -4.18
CA ARG A 35 13.67 -3.42 -4.13
C ARG A 35 14.30 -3.85 -2.82
N ILE A 36 13.93 -5.02 -2.32
CA ILE A 36 14.59 -5.71 -1.20
C ILE A 36 14.67 -7.19 -1.54
N GLY A 37 15.89 -7.70 -1.74
CA GLY A 37 16.08 -9.06 -2.25
C GLY A 37 15.43 -9.22 -3.62
N ASN A 38 14.58 -10.25 -3.76
CA ASN A 38 13.81 -10.49 -4.99
C ASN A 38 12.54 -9.63 -5.06
N LEU A 39 12.15 -8.98 -3.95
CA LEU A 39 10.91 -8.20 -3.91
C LEU A 39 11.08 -6.83 -4.58
N GLU A 40 10.11 -6.44 -5.38
CA GLU A 40 9.99 -5.13 -6.03
C GLU A 40 8.69 -4.43 -5.58
N VAL A 41 8.75 -3.11 -5.35
CA VAL A 41 7.58 -2.28 -5.09
C VAL A 41 7.35 -1.27 -6.22
N ARG A 42 6.09 -1.12 -6.65
CA ARG A 42 5.66 -0.04 -7.55
C ARG A 42 4.20 0.34 -7.31
N LEU A 43 3.77 1.47 -7.89
CA LEU A 43 2.34 1.83 -7.94
C LEU A 43 1.57 0.95 -8.93
N ALA A 44 0.29 0.70 -8.62
CA ALA A 44 -0.67 0.13 -9.56
C ALA A 44 -0.89 1.08 -10.75
N ARG A 45 -1.00 0.53 -11.95
CA ARG A 45 -1.09 1.30 -13.20
C ARG A 45 -2.51 1.40 -13.75
N ASN A 46 -3.41 0.55 -13.28
CA ASN A 46 -4.78 0.47 -13.76
C ASN A 46 -5.68 -0.22 -12.73
N GLU A 47 -6.99 -0.14 -12.97
CA GLU A 47 -8.03 -0.72 -12.11
C GLU A 47 -7.93 -2.24 -11.99
N ALA A 48 -7.43 -2.94 -13.01
CA ALA A 48 -7.28 -4.39 -12.95
C ALA A 48 -6.20 -4.82 -11.94
N GLU A 49 -5.10 -4.06 -11.84
CA GLU A 49 -4.06 -4.30 -10.83
C GLU A 49 -4.56 -3.97 -9.42
N ILE A 50 -5.38 -2.91 -9.27
CA ILE A 50 -6.03 -2.58 -7.99
C ILE A 50 -6.99 -3.70 -7.57
N ALA A 51 -7.82 -4.19 -8.51
CA ALA A 51 -8.74 -5.29 -8.27
C ALA A 51 -8.03 -6.57 -7.84
N ALA A 52 -6.89 -6.89 -8.46
CA ALA A 52 -6.06 -8.03 -8.06
C ALA A 52 -5.50 -7.86 -6.63
N ALA A 53 -5.06 -6.65 -6.26
CA ALA A 53 -4.62 -6.35 -4.91
C ALA A 53 -5.75 -6.47 -3.88
N GLN A 54 -6.95 -6.01 -4.22
CA GLN A 54 -8.15 -6.15 -3.37
C GLN A 54 -8.55 -7.62 -3.15
N GLU A 55 -8.34 -8.50 -4.14
CA GLU A 55 -8.55 -9.94 -3.98
C GLU A 55 -7.53 -10.55 -3.00
N VAL A 56 -6.26 -10.15 -3.09
CA VAL A 56 -5.22 -10.58 -2.13
C VAL A 56 -5.56 -10.10 -0.71
N ARG A 57 -5.93 -8.83 -0.56
CA ARG A 57 -6.40 -8.26 0.72
C ARG A 57 -7.58 -9.05 1.26
N TYR A 58 -8.56 -9.39 0.41
CA TYR A 58 -9.71 -10.18 0.82
C TYR A 58 -9.27 -11.53 1.39
N ARG A 59 -8.43 -12.29 0.66
CA ARG A 59 -7.95 -13.60 1.10
C ARG A 59 -7.25 -13.51 2.46
N VAL A 60 -6.35 -12.54 2.64
CA VAL A 60 -5.60 -12.40 3.90
C VAL A 60 -6.53 -11.96 5.05
N PHE A 61 -7.30 -10.89 4.87
CA PHE A 61 -8.09 -10.33 5.99
C PHE A 61 -9.32 -11.16 6.35
N TYR A 62 -9.98 -11.76 5.35
CA TYR A 62 -11.25 -12.46 5.57
C TYR A 62 -11.13 -13.97 5.63
N ASP A 63 -10.25 -14.58 4.82
CA ASP A 63 -10.10 -16.04 4.83
C ASP A 63 -9.06 -16.50 5.85
N GLU A 64 -8.00 -15.72 6.08
CA GLU A 64 -6.94 -16.09 7.04
C GLU A 64 -7.10 -15.42 8.41
N LEU A 65 -7.49 -14.14 8.47
CA LEU A 65 -7.49 -13.34 9.72
C LEU A 65 -8.88 -13.13 10.35
N GLY A 66 -9.95 -13.67 9.76
CA GLY A 66 -11.29 -13.72 10.39
C GLY A 66 -12.00 -12.37 10.54
N ALA A 67 -11.72 -11.39 9.67
CA ALA A 67 -12.44 -10.12 9.65
C ALA A 67 -13.97 -10.31 9.55
N ARG A 68 -14.75 -9.50 10.28
CA ARG A 68 -16.22 -9.59 10.28
C ARG A 68 -16.77 -9.21 8.90
N LYS A 69 -17.24 -10.23 8.17
CA LYS A 69 -17.85 -10.11 6.83
C LYS A 69 -19.14 -9.30 6.90
N ASN A 70 -19.20 -8.16 6.20
CA ASN A 70 -20.48 -7.59 5.78
C ASN A 70 -20.95 -8.34 4.53
N LEU A 71 -22.24 -8.65 4.43
CA LEU A 71 -22.83 -9.54 3.41
C LEU A 71 -22.50 -9.13 1.95
N PHE A 72 -22.20 -7.85 1.70
CA PHE A 72 -21.85 -7.32 0.38
C PHE A 72 -20.42 -7.67 -0.07
N GLN A 73 -19.46 -7.87 0.84
CA GLN A 73 -18.06 -8.18 0.49
C GLN A 73 -17.86 -9.63 0.05
N VAL A 74 -18.86 -10.50 0.25
CA VAL A 74 -18.77 -11.93 -0.02
C VAL A 74 -18.99 -12.27 -1.49
N GLN A 75 -19.71 -11.43 -2.25
CA GLN A 75 -20.08 -11.74 -3.64
C GLN A 75 -18.92 -11.53 -4.62
N ASP A 76 -18.17 -10.43 -4.49
CA ASP A 76 -17.08 -10.11 -5.42
C ASP A 76 -15.70 -10.59 -4.96
N ARG A 77 -15.59 -11.16 -3.74
CA ARG A 77 -14.32 -11.62 -3.13
C ARG A 77 -13.19 -10.59 -3.22
N ARG A 78 -13.55 -9.32 -3.06
CA ARG A 78 -12.64 -8.17 -3.06
C ARG A 78 -12.84 -7.37 -1.79
N ASP A 79 -11.73 -6.98 -1.18
CA ASP A 79 -11.71 -6.03 -0.07
C ASP A 79 -11.60 -4.61 -0.62
N ALA A 80 -12.71 -4.13 -1.20
CA ALA A 80 -12.84 -2.76 -1.66
C ALA A 80 -13.47 -1.89 -0.57
N ASP A 81 -12.87 -0.74 -0.28
CA ASP A 81 -13.33 0.22 0.72
C ASP A 81 -13.40 1.66 0.18
N HIS A 82 -13.91 2.57 1.01
CA HIS A 82 -14.14 3.96 0.59
C HIS A 82 -12.86 4.80 0.47
N PHE A 83 -11.70 4.28 0.86
CA PHE A 83 -10.41 4.93 0.72
C PHE A 83 -9.70 4.55 -0.58
N ASP A 84 -10.05 3.42 -1.20
CA ASP A 84 -9.40 2.97 -2.45
C ASP A 84 -9.37 4.04 -3.56
N PRO A 85 -10.41 4.89 -3.76
CA PRO A 85 -10.36 5.97 -4.76
C PRO A 85 -9.47 7.17 -4.37
N LEU A 86 -9.04 7.25 -3.11
CA LEU A 86 -8.27 8.39 -2.57
C LEU A 86 -6.77 8.10 -2.46
N CYS A 87 -6.39 6.82 -2.56
CA CYS A 87 -5.04 6.36 -2.31
C CYS A 87 -4.38 5.81 -3.58
N ASP A 88 -3.08 6.08 -3.73
CA ASP A 88 -2.25 5.29 -4.64
C ASP A 88 -2.05 3.87 -4.06
N HIS A 89 -2.14 2.86 -4.92
CA HIS A 89 -2.04 1.46 -4.51
C HIS A 89 -0.61 0.96 -4.71
N LEU A 90 0.08 0.67 -3.61
CA LEU A 90 1.41 0.07 -3.63
C LEU A 90 1.33 -1.45 -3.76
N LEU A 91 1.98 -1.98 -4.78
CA LEU A 91 2.04 -3.40 -5.06
C LEU A 91 3.46 -3.92 -4.81
N VAL A 92 3.55 -5.06 -4.14
CA VAL A 92 4.80 -5.79 -3.92
C VAL A 92 4.77 -7.05 -4.79
N PHE A 93 5.78 -7.23 -5.61
CA PHE A 93 6.00 -8.41 -6.45
C PHE A 93 7.23 -9.16 -5.96
N ASP A 94 7.27 -10.48 -6.16
CA ASP A 94 8.43 -11.35 -5.92
C ASP A 94 9.18 -11.75 -7.19
#